data_AF-A0A381ZRR8-F1
#
_entry.id   AF-A0A381ZRR8-F1
#
_cell.length_a   1.000
_cell.length_b   1.000
_cell.length_c   1.000
_cell.angle_alpha   90.00
_cell.angle_beta   90.00
_cell.angle_gamma   90.00
#
_symmetry.space_group_name_H-M   'P 1'
#
loop_
_entity.id
_entity.type
_entity.pdbx_description
1 polymer ?
#
loop_
_entity_poly.entity_id
_entity_poly.type
_entity_poly.pdbx_seq_one_letter_code
_entity_poly.pdbx_strand_id
1 'polypeptide(L)'
;MLGQNVIFTPEVIDDIHIKAQLGRYRMRGMALMKKIPTFDDLVFLPGTLTRFVIEGYREKCETKTVIGPRCENPIELDIPVYITGMSFGALSYEAKTALARGATMAGSATCSGEGGMIPDERRYSEKWYYQCIQSRY
;
A
#
# COMPACT_ATOMS: atom_id res chain seq x y z
N MET A 1 -16.95 -9.29 22.72
CA MET A 1 -15.58 -8.81 23.03
C MET A 1 -14.76 -8.98 21.76
N LEU A 2 -14.43 -7.89 21.07
CA LEU A 2 -13.49 -7.95 19.93
C LEU A 2 -12.15 -8.47 20.46
N GLY A 3 -11.63 -9.52 19.83
CA GLY A 3 -10.39 -10.18 20.25
C GLY A 3 -9.20 -9.24 20.19
N GLN A 4 -8.27 -9.40 21.13
CA GLN A 4 -6.99 -8.68 21.09
C GLN A 4 -6.20 -9.16 19.85
N ASN A 5 -5.77 -8.22 19.00
CA ASN A 5 -4.94 -8.51 17.83
C ASN A 5 -3.46 -8.24 18.19
N VAL A 6 -2.59 -9.21 17.93
CA VAL A 6 -1.16 -9.11 18.25
C VAL A 6 -0.47 -8.05 17.38
N ILE A 7 -0.88 -7.90 16.11
CA ILE A 7 -0.29 -6.99 15.09
C ILE A 7 -0.89 -5.59 15.18
N PHE A 8 -2.22 -5.50 15.17
CA PHE A 8 -2.95 -4.25 15.20
C PHE A 8 -3.41 -3.92 16.62
N THR A 9 -2.45 -3.65 17.50
CA THR A 9 -2.75 -3.16 18.85
C THR A 9 -3.34 -1.74 18.78
N PRO A 10 -4.07 -1.27 19.81
CA PRO A 10 -4.63 0.08 19.82
C PRO A 10 -3.59 1.17 19.56
N GLU A 11 -2.36 1.01 20.06
CA GLU A 11 -1.26 1.95 19.86
C GLU A 11 -0.75 1.95 18.42
N VAL A 12 -0.73 0.78 17.75
CA VAL A 12 -0.37 0.67 16.33
C VAL A 12 -1.43 1.33 15.46
N ILE A 13 -2.72 1.13 15.79
CA ILE A 13 -3.84 1.75 15.06
C ILE A 13 -3.81 3.28 15.24
N ASP A 14 -3.58 3.78 16.45
CA ASP A 14 -3.42 5.21 16.72
C ASP A 14 -2.27 5.82 15.88
N ASP A 15 -1.12 5.15 15.84
CA ASP A 15 0.01 5.63 15.04
C ASP A 15 -0.28 5.62 13.52
N ILE A 16 -1.01 4.62 13.02
CA ILE A 16 -1.49 4.59 11.61
C ILE A 16 -2.41 5.79 11.34
N HIS A 17 -3.38 6.06 12.21
CA HIS A 17 -4.30 7.19 12.04
C HIS A 17 -3.57 8.53 12.05
N ILE A 18 -2.65 8.73 13.00
CA ILE A 18 -1.85 9.95 13.10
C ILE A 18 -1.03 10.17 11.83
N LYS A 19 -0.36 9.12 11.31
CA LYS A 19 0.43 9.21 10.07
C LYS A 19 -0.44 9.51 8.85
N ALA A 20 -1.61 8.89 8.75
CA ALA A 20 -2.56 9.14 7.68
C ALA A 20 -3.06 10.60 7.67
N GLN A 21 -3.28 11.19 8.84
CA GLN A 21 -3.68 12.60 8.96
C GLN A 21 -2.53 13.58 8.69
N LEU A 22 -1.32 13.27 9.16
CA LEU A 22 -0.16 14.15 9.00
C LEU A 22 0.44 14.11 7.59
N GLY A 23 0.28 13.00 6.86
CA GLY A 23 0.91 12.77 5.56
C GLY A 23 2.45 12.64 5.62
N ARG A 24 3.01 12.52 6.84
CA ARG A 24 4.45 12.36 7.09
C ARG A 24 4.69 11.50 8.31
N TYR A 25 5.93 11.03 8.48
CA TYR A 25 6.31 10.28 9.65
C TYR A 25 6.30 11.14 10.92
N ARG A 26 6.00 10.51 12.06
CA ARG A 26 6.03 11.16 13.39
C ARG A 26 7.47 11.18 13.91
N MET A 27 8.04 12.37 14.07
CA MET A 27 9.35 12.55 14.71
C MET A 27 9.28 12.15 16.19
N ARG A 28 10.16 11.26 16.65
CA ARG A 28 10.29 10.82 18.05
C ARG A 28 11.77 10.55 18.39
N GLY A 29 12.20 10.89 19.61
CA GLY A 29 13.54 10.58 20.14
C GLY A 29 13.53 9.32 21.02
N MET A 30 14.65 8.57 21.01
CA MET A 30 14.89 7.25 21.64
C MET A 30 14.09 6.06 21.03
N ALA A 31 14.79 5.29 20.19
CA ALA A 31 14.66 3.87 19.81
C ALA A 31 13.31 3.25 19.36
N LEU A 32 13.50 2.15 18.61
CA LEU A 32 12.58 1.29 17.88
C LEU A 32 11.54 0.61 18.80
N MET A 33 10.25 0.80 18.54
CA MET A 33 9.16 0.06 19.18
C MET A 33 8.52 -0.88 18.16
N LYS A 34 8.91 -2.16 18.10
CA LYS A 34 8.13 -3.23 17.45
C LYS A 34 8.62 -4.62 17.82
N LYS A 35 7.71 -5.58 18.02
CA LYS A 35 8.06 -7.01 17.95
C LYS A 35 6.88 -7.94 17.62
N ILE A 36 6.93 -8.49 16.41
CA ILE A 36 6.37 -9.76 15.88
C ILE A 36 7.37 -10.20 14.78
N PRO A 37 7.70 -11.49 14.55
CA PRO A 37 8.57 -11.90 13.44
C PRO A 37 7.86 -11.77 12.09
N THR A 38 8.61 -11.23 11.14
CA THR A 38 8.19 -10.40 9.99
C THR A 38 9.40 -10.41 9.03
N PHE A 39 9.50 -9.53 8.02
CA PHE A 39 10.77 -9.33 7.29
C PHE A 39 11.98 -8.99 8.21
N ASP A 40 11.78 -8.81 9.53
CA ASP A 40 12.80 -8.58 10.55
C ASP A 40 13.63 -9.84 10.92
N ASP A 41 13.27 -11.02 10.40
CA ASP A 41 14.16 -12.21 10.40
C ASP A 41 15.13 -12.22 9.21
N LEU A 42 14.95 -11.29 8.25
CA LEU A 42 15.83 -11.13 7.10
C LEU A 42 16.85 -10.02 7.39
N VAL A 43 18.12 -10.38 7.34
CA VAL A 43 19.22 -9.41 7.43
C VAL A 43 19.60 -8.98 6.01
N PHE A 44 19.29 -7.73 5.67
CA PHE A 44 19.78 -7.12 4.44
C PHE A 44 21.20 -6.57 4.67
N LEU A 45 22.16 -7.03 3.87
CA LEU A 45 23.51 -6.48 3.90
C LEU A 45 23.49 -5.07 3.28
N PRO A 46 23.92 -4.02 4.01
CA PRO A 46 23.98 -2.69 3.44
C PRO A 46 25.03 -2.66 2.32
N GLY A 47 24.67 -2.16 1.14
CA GLY A 47 25.59 -2.04 -0.01
C GLY A 47 26.68 -0.97 0.15
N THR A 48 26.79 -0.34 1.32
CA THR A 48 27.71 0.76 1.62
C THR A 48 29.03 0.22 2.19
N LEU A 49 29.93 -0.24 1.33
CA LEU A 49 31.34 -0.46 1.75
C LEU A 49 32.20 0.81 1.59
N THR A 50 31.80 1.75 0.74
CA THR A 50 32.62 2.95 0.43
C THR A 50 31.85 4.28 0.29
N ARG A 51 30.53 4.27 0.06
CA ARG A 51 29.67 5.48 -0.05
C ARG A 51 28.22 5.18 0.37
N PHE A 52 27.41 6.20 0.66
CA PHE A 52 25.95 6.06 0.82
C PHE A 52 25.33 5.51 -0.48
N VAL A 53 24.41 4.54 -0.38
CA VAL A 53 23.79 3.88 -1.58
C VAL A 53 23.02 4.89 -2.41
N ILE A 54 22.31 5.81 -1.75
CA ILE A 54 21.58 6.92 -2.37
C ILE A 54 21.83 8.14 -1.49
N GLU A 55 22.33 9.21 -2.10
CA GLU A 55 22.49 10.49 -1.45
C GLU A 55 21.25 11.34 -1.76
N GLY A 56 20.27 11.40 -0.85
CA GLY A 56 18.91 11.91 -1.14
C GLY A 56 18.82 13.35 -1.66
N TYR A 57 19.90 14.15 -1.57
CA TYR A 57 19.97 15.48 -2.19
C TYR A 57 20.60 15.47 -3.59
N ARG A 58 21.33 14.42 -3.99
CA ARG A 58 21.92 14.24 -5.33
C ARG A 58 21.13 13.29 -6.20
N GLU A 59 20.58 12.24 -5.61
CA GLU A 59 19.95 11.13 -6.31
C GLU A 59 18.59 10.83 -5.68
N LYS A 60 17.56 10.73 -6.53
CA LYS A 60 16.22 10.34 -6.10
C LYS A 60 16.13 8.82 -6.07
N CYS A 61 15.53 8.27 -5.01
CA CYS A 61 15.16 6.86 -4.98
C CYS A 61 13.95 6.65 -5.92
N GLU A 62 14.17 5.94 -7.02
CA GLU A 62 13.09 5.57 -7.94
C GLU A 62 12.40 4.31 -7.42
N THR A 63 11.12 4.44 -7.10
CA THR A 63 10.26 3.36 -6.62
C THR A 63 9.37 2.78 -7.71
N LYS A 64 9.55 3.25 -8.95
CA LYS A 64 8.78 2.84 -10.11
C LYS A 64 8.90 1.33 -10.28
N THR A 65 7.76 0.66 -10.41
CA THR A 65 7.67 -0.79 -10.48
C THR A 65 6.84 -1.19 -11.68
N VAL A 66 7.38 -2.08 -12.52
CA VAL A 66 6.67 -2.61 -13.69
C VAL A 66 6.25 -4.05 -13.43
N ILE A 67 4.95 -4.30 -13.44
CA ILE A 67 4.38 -5.64 -13.31
C ILE A 67 4.16 -6.24 -14.70
N GLY A 68 4.66 -7.45 -14.91
CA GLY A 68 4.54 -8.16 -16.18
C GLY A 68 5.34 -7.50 -17.32
N PRO A 69 6.64 -7.23 -17.18
CA PRO A 69 7.42 -6.48 -18.18
C PRO A 69 7.51 -7.13 -19.57
N ARG A 70 7.09 -8.41 -19.70
CA ARG A 70 7.08 -9.16 -20.96
C ARG A 70 5.68 -9.42 -21.51
N CYS A 71 4.63 -8.91 -20.87
CA CYS A 71 3.27 -9.03 -21.38
C CYS A 71 2.96 -7.90 -22.37
N GLU A 72 1.88 -8.07 -23.13
CA GLU A 72 1.45 -7.08 -24.13
C GLU A 72 1.10 -5.72 -23.50
N ASN A 73 0.52 -5.74 -22.30
CA ASN A 73 0.08 -4.56 -21.56
C ASN A 73 0.68 -4.55 -20.14
N PRO A 74 1.97 -4.21 -19.99
CA PRO A 74 2.62 -4.13 -18.70
C PRO A 74 2.00 -3.01 -17.86
N ILE A 75 1.97 -3.21 -16.54
CA ILE A 75 1.45 -2.18 -15.63
C ILE A 75 2.61 -1.49 -14.95
N GLU A 76 2.71 -0.18 -15.17
CA GLU A 76 3.68 0.67 -14.50
C GLU A 76 3.04 1.28 -13.26
N LEU A 77 3.67 1.16 -12.09
CA LEU A 77 3.28 1.81 -10.84
C LEU A 77 4.40 2.75 -10.41
N ASP A 78 4.07 3.89 -9.81
CA ASP A 78 5.08 4.83 -9.31
C ASP A 78 5.73 4.34 -8.01
N ILE A 79 5.02 3.46 -7.29
CA ILE A 79 5.44 2.84 -6.03
C ILE A 79 5.22 1.31 -6.05
N PRO A 80 6.02 0.52 -5.30
CA PRO A 80 5.97 -0.95 -5.31
C PRO A 80 4.83 -1.52 -4.43
N VAL A 81 3.72 -0.78 -4.31
CA VAL A 81 2.55 -1.20 -3.51
C VAL A 81 1.29 -0.81 -4.26
N TYR A 82 0.23 -1.60 -4.09
CA TYR A 82 -1.10 -1.29 -4.59
C TYR A 82 -2.19 -1.84 -3.66
N ILE A 83 -3.40 -1.30 -3.81
CA ILE A 83 -4.54 -1.68 -2.97
C ILE A 83 -5.17 -2.95 -3.54
N THR A 84 -5.07 -4.04 -2.78
CA THR A 84 -5.61 -5.34 -3.17
C THR A 84 -7.14 -5.41 -3.08
N GLY A 85 -7.72 -6.50 -3.59
CA GLY A 85 -9.16 -6.70 -3.69
C GLY A 85 -9.83 -6.81 -2.32
N MET A 86 -10.72 -5.88 -2.04
CA MET A 86 -11.69 -5.93 -0.94
C MET A 86 -13.08 -5.69 -1.52
N SER A 87 -14.06 -6.54 -1.18
CA SER A 87 -15.37 -6.53 -1.85
C SER A 87 -16.20 -5.30 -1.47
N PHE A 88 -17.01 -4.83 -2.43
CA PHE A 88 -18.16 -4.00 -2.10
C PHE A 88 -19.16 -4.85 -1.30
N GLY A 89 -19.59 -4.32 -0.14
CA GLY A 89 -20.38 -5.06 0.86
C GLY A 89 -19.55 -5.43 2.10
N ALA A 90 -18.25 -5.74 1.95
CA ALA A 90 -17.31 -5.78 3.08
C ALA A 90 -16.80 -4.38 3.43
N LEU A 91 -16.61 -3.53 2.41
CA LEU A 91 -16.34 -2.11 2.56
C LEU A 91 -17.53 -1.28 2.12
N SER A 92 -17.67 -0.09 2.73
CA SER A 92 -18.66 0.90 2.30
C SER A 92 -18.28 1.50 0.94
N TYR A 93 -19.26 2.11 0.29
CA TYR A 93 -19.09 2.84 -0.96
C TYR A 93 -18.00 3.92 -0.82
N GLU A 94 -18.09 4.72 0.24
CA GLU A 94 -17.18 5.84 0.51
C GLU A 94 -15.76 5.36 0.74
N ALA A 95 -15.59 4.22 1.44
CA ALA A 95 -14.28 3.61 1.65
C ALA A 95 -13.64 3.18 0.33
N LYS A 96 -14.40 2.51 -0.55
CA LYS A 96 -13.92 2.10 -1.89
C LYS A 96 -13.55 3.31 -2.76
N THR A 97 -14.38 4.35 -2.78
CA THR A 97 -14.11 5.59 -3.50
C THR A 97 -12.89 6.33 -2.95
N ALA A 98 -12.71 6.36 -1.63
CA ALA A 98 -11.55 6.97 -0.99
C ALA A 98 -10.25 6.22 -1.33
N LEU A 99 -10.27 4.88 -1.31
CA LEU A 99 -9.14 4.05 -1.71
C LEU A 99 -8.76 4.26 -3.18
N ALA A 100 -9.75 4.33 -4.08
CA ALA A 100 -9.55 4.64 -5.49
C ALA A 100 -8.81 5.96 -5.71
N ARG A 101 -9.28 7.03 -5.07
CA ARG A 101 -8.63 8.36 -5.15
C ARG A 101 -7.22 8.33 -4.55
N GLY A 102 -7.06 7.71 -3.38
CA GLY A 102 -5.78 7.61 -2.69
C GLY A 102 -4.73 6.86 -3.49
N ALA A 103 -5.10 5.74 -4.13
CA ALA A 103 -4.19 4.98 -4.98
C ALA A 103 -3.75 5.78 -6.20
N THR A 104 -4.68 6.44 -6.90
CA THR A 104 -4.35 7.31 -8.04
C THR A 104 -3.41 8.44 -7.62
N MET A 105 -3.68 9.10 -6.49
CA MET A 105 -2.79 10.15 -5.96
C MET A 105 -1.40 9.63 -5.60
N ALA A 106 -1.29 8.36 -5.19
CA ALA A 106 -0.03 7.71 -4.88
C ALA A 106 0.66 7.09 -6.12
N GLY A 107 0.10 7.24 -7.33
CA GLY A 107 0.64 6.64 -8.56
C GLY A 107 0.51 5.12 -8.62
N SER A 108 -0.41 4.58 -7.82
CA SER A 108 -0.63 3.16 -7.57
C SER A 108 -1.91 2.66 -8.26
N ALA A 109 -2.37 1.46 -7.91
CA ALA A 109 -3.53 0.81 -8.49
C ALA A 109 -4.51 0.28 -7.43
N THR A 110 -5.74 0.00 -7.85
CA THR A 110 -6.83 -0.55 -7.03
C THR A 110 -7.47 -1.77 -7.69
N CYS A 111 -8.28 -2.51 -6.93
CA CYS A 111 -8.91 -3.75 -7.38
C CYS A 111 -10.39 -3.81 -6.95
N SER A 112 -11.25 -4.37 -7.82
CA SER A 112 -12.70 -4.49 -7.59
C SER A 112 -13.05 -5.29 -6.34
N GLY A 113 -12.22 -6.26 -5.95
CA GLY A 113 -12.65 -7.28 -4.99
C GLY A 113 -13.78 -8.16 -5.56
N GLU A 114 -14.35 -8.99 -4.71
CA GLU A 114 -15.38 -9.98 -5.08
C GLU A 114 -16.78 -9.39 -5.32
N GLY A 115 -17.02 -8.15 -4.89
CA GLY A 115 -18.35 -7.53 -4.87
C GLY A 115 -18.75 -6.82 -6.16
N GLY A 116 -18.04 -7.07 -7.25
CA GLY A 116 -18.23 -6.39 -8.54
C GLY A 116 -17.63 -4.98 -8.59
N MET A 117 -17.96 -4.25 -9.65
CA MET A 117 -17.41 -2.93 -9.95
C MET A 117 -18.37 -1.80 -9.57
N ILE A 118 -17.90 -0.88 -8.73
CA ILE A 118 -18.60 0.37 -8.46
C ILE A 118 -18.21 1.41 -9.54
N PRO A 119 -19.16 2.09 -10.21
CA PRO A 119 -18.84 3.07 -11.26
C PRO A 119 -17.87 4.17 -10.81
N ASP A 120 -18.05 4.70 -9.61
CA ASP A 120 -17.17 5.74 -9.07
C ASP A 120 -15.77 5.21 -8.70
N GLU A 121 -15.67 4.00 -8.15
CA GLU A 121 -14.36 3.36 -7.90
C GLU A 121 -13.57 3.27 -9.21
N ARG A 122 -14.20 2.83 -10.30
CA ARG A 122 -13.58 2.74 -11.62
C ARG A 122 -13.22 4.12 -12.19
N ARG A 123 -14.07 5.12 -12.00
CA ARG A 123 -13.87 6.49 -12.48
C ARG A 123 -12.67 7.19 -11.82
N TYR A 124 -12.49 6.98 -10.51
CA TYR A 124 -11.41 7.63 -9.76
C TYR A 124 -10.09 6.85 -9.79
N SER A 125 -10.11 5.60 -10.23
CA SER A 125 -8.91 4.77 -10.34
C SER A 125 -8.30 4.91 -11.74
N GLU A 126 -7.07 5.42 -11.80
CA GLU A 126 -6.32 5.48 -13.06
C GLU A 126 -5.91 4.06 -13.51
N LYS A 127 -5.33 3.29 -12.59
CA LYS A 127 -4.96 1.89 -12.77
C LYS A 127 -5.88 1.03 -11.91
N TRP A 128 -6.67 0.18 -12.54
CA TRP A 128 -7.74 -0.57 -11.87
C TRP A 128 -7.83 -1.99 -12.40
N TYR A 129 -7.97 -2.96 -11.49
CA TYR A 129 -8.05 -4.38 -11.83
C TYR A 129 -9.43 -4.95 -11.48
N TYR A 130 -9.95 -5.78 -12.39
CA TYR A 130 -11.11 -6.59 -12.12
C TYR A 130 -10.70 -7.93 -11.50
N GLN A 131 -11.25 -8.27 -10.34
CA GLN A 131 -11.05 -9.57 -9.73
C GLN A 131 -12.09 -10.55 -10.27
N CYS A 132 -11.64 -11.51 -11.08
CA CYS A 132 -12.47 -12.62 -11.54
C CYS A 132 -12.51 -13.73 -10.48
N ILE A 133 -13.68 -14.00 -9.91
CA ILE A 133 -13.91 -15.11 -8.98
C ILE A 133 -14.92 -16.13 -9.53
N GLN A 134 -14.97 -17.32 -8.92
CA GLN A 134 -15.83 -18.42 -9.37
C GLN A 134 -17.32 -18.05 -9.41
N SER A 135 -17.77 -17.23 -8.45
CA SER A 135 -19.17 -16.82 -8.36
C SER A 135 -19.59 -15.81 -9.44
N ARG A 136 -18.63 -15.22 -10.18
CA ARG A 136 -18.85 -14.26 -11.29
C ARG A 136 -19.85 -13.14 -10.96
N TYR A 137 -19.74 -12.56 -9.77
CA TYR A 137 -20.40 -11.30 -9.44
C TYR A 137 -19.82 -10.13 -10.25
#